data_AF-A0A5D2NKK6-F1
#
_entry.id   AF-A0A5D2NKK6-F1
#
_cell.length_a   1.000
_cell.length_b   1.000
_cell.length_c   1.000
_cell.angle_alpha   90.00
_cell.angle_beta   90.00
_cell.angle_gamma   90.00
#
_symmetry.space_group_name_H-M   'P 1'
#
loop_
_entity.id
_entity.type
_entity.pdbx_description
1 polymer ?
#
loop_
_entity_poly.entity_id
_entity_poly.type
_entity_poly.pdbx_seq_one_letter_code
_entity_poly.pdbx_strand_id
1 'polypeptide(L)'
;MALFSRIRTPATTAFRFRHFSTVSPNSSTSLTTHKKSRAALSRLKSEQDPDCILEICRAARLTPSSHIGRIALSVAISKLCEGNHFQSIDTLLQELRSRPDLQNNCFASHSLILYGQAKMLNRAVTVFDEFYNEGFCRSTKSLNALLVAGLIAKDHVEVKRIFMEFPQSLVKVFHF
;
A
#
# COMPACT_ATOMS: atom_id res chain seq x y z
N MET A 1 1.16 63.84 20.28
CA MET A 1 1.36 62.91 19.15
C MET A 1 1.79 61.56 19.71
N ALA A 2 0.85 60.64 19.87
CA ALA A 2 1.08 59.32 20.47
C ALA A 2 1.45 58.30 19.37
N LEU A 3 2.48 57.50 19.60
CA LEU A 3 2.80 56.32 18.80
C LEU A 3 2.90 55.11 19.74
N PHE A 4 1.81 54.36 19.83
CA PHE A 4 1.78 53.07 20.52
C PHE A 4 2.45 52.01 19.65
N SER A 5 3.53 51.42 20.17
CA SER A 5 4.19 50.25 19.60
C SER A 5 3.32 49.00 19.80
N ARG A 6 2.86 48.40 18.70
CA ARG A 6 2.13 47.13 18.71
C ARG A 6 3.13 45.97 18.71
N ILE A 7 3.39 45.40 19.89
CA ILE A 7 4.11 44.13 20.03
C ILE A 7 3.18 43.01 19.55
N ARG A 8 3.55 42.33 18.46
CA ARG A 8 2.86 41.14 17.95
C ARG A 8 3.43 39.92 18.66
N THR A 9 2.66 39.35 19.58
CA THR A 9 2.96 38.04 20.19
C THR A 9 2.82 36.94 19.14
N PRO A 10 3.72 35.93 19.10
CA PRO A 10 3.52 34.77 18.26
C PRO A 10 2.47 33.86 18.91
N ALA A 11 1.37 33.64 18.21
CA ALA A 11 0.38 32.65 18.60
C ALA A 11 0.99 31.26 18.45
N THR A 12 1.40 30.65 19.57
CA THR A 12 1.78 29.25 19.66
C THR A 12 0.60 28.42 19.18
N THR A 13 0.69 27.91 17.96
CA THR A 13 -0.30 26.99 17.41
C THR A 13 -0.09 25.67 18.13
N ALA A 14 -0.75 25.50 19.27
CA ALA A 14 -0.82 24.23 19.95
C ALA A 14 -1.41 23.21 18.98
N PHE A 15 -0.58 22.28 18.50
CA PHE A 15 -1.04 21.09 17.80
C PHE A 15 -1.95 20.33 18.76
N ARG A 16 -3.26 20.58 18.66
CA ARG A 16 -4.26 19.72 19.28
C ARG A 16 -4.15 18.36 18.62
N PHE A 17 -3.41 17.45 19.25
CA PHE A 17 -3.57 16.03 19.05
C PHE A 17 -5.03 15.71 19.36
N ARG A 18 -5.85 15.62 18.32
CA ARG A 18 -7.19 15.07 18.43
C ARG A 18 -7.00 13.59 18.77
N HIS A 19 -7.21 13.25 20.03
CA HIS A 19 -7.40 11.88 20.45
C HIS A 19 -8.61 11.32 19.69
N PHE A 20 -8.35 10.53 18.65
CA PHE A 20 -9.38 9.80 17.94
C PHE A 20 -9.55 8.44 18.61
N SER A 21 -10.82 8.12 18.87
CA SER A 21 -11.28 6.94 19.59
C SER A 21 -10.58 5.67 19.10
N THR A 22 -10.11 4.90 20.07
CA THR A 22 -9.68 3.51 19.87
C THR A 22 -10.76 2.76 19.12
N VAL A 23 -10.38 2.09 18.03
CA VAL A 23 -11.23 1.12 17.35
C VAL A 23 -11.37 -0.05 18.32
N SER A 24 -12.39 0.01 19.18
CA SER A 24 -12.87 -1.14 19.93
C SER A 24 -13.65 -2.03 18.95
N PRO A 25 -13.49 -3.37 18.99
CA PRO A 25 -14.18 -4.28 18.07
C PRO A 25 -15.72 -4.21 18.17
N ASN A 26 -16.27 -3.57 19.21
CA ASN A 26 -17.68 -3.70 19.61
C ASN A 26 -18.52 -2.40 19.55
N SER A 27 -18.08 -1.31 18.88
CA SER A 27 -18.89 -0.08 18.81
C SER A 27 -19.90 -0.09 17.65
N SER A 28 -21.17 0.14 17.97
CA SER A 28 -22.34 0.04 17.08
C SER A 28 -22.53 1.23 16.13
N THR A 29 -21.60 2.18 16.07
CA THR A 29 -21.64 3.28 15.09
C THR A 29 -20.89 2.86 13.83
N SER A 30 -21.61 2.35 12.83
CA SER A 30 -21.02 1.92 11.55
C SER A 30 -20.40 3.11 10.81
N LEU A 31 -19.09 3.31 10.99
CA LEU A 31 -18.32 4.28 10.23
C LEU A 31 -18.27 3.86 8.76
N THR A 32 -18.39 4.84 7.85
CA THR A 32 -18.17 4.59 6.42
C THR A 32 -16.74 4.07 6.17
N THR A 33 -16.54 3.24 5.15
CA THR A 33 -15.23 2.67 4.77
C THR A 33 -14.13 3.73 4.66
N HIS A 34 -14.48 4.92 4.16
CA HIS A 34 -13.57 6.06 4.06
C HIS A 34 -13.12 6.57 5.44
N LYS A 35 -14.03 6.71 6.41
CA LYS A 35 -13.70 7.14 7.78
C LYS A 35 -12.82 6.09 8.48
N LYS A 36 -13.11 4.80 8.30
CA LYS A 36 -12.29 3.69 8.82
C LYS A 36 -10.86 3.73 8.27
N SER A 37 -10.72 3.87 6.95
CA SER A 37 -9.40 3.94 6.29
C SER A 37 -8.59 5.15 6.75
N ARG A 38 -9.23 6.30 6.96
CA ARG A 38 -8.57 7.51 7.46
C ARG A 38 -8.10 7.35 8.92
N ALA A 39 -8.92 6.75 9.78
CA ALA A 39 -8.54 6.45 11.17
C ALA A 39 -7.36 5.47 11.21
N ALA A 40 -7.42 4.40 10.41
CA ALA A 40 -6.33 3.43 10.26
C ALA A 40 -5.03 4.10 9.80
N LEU A 41 -5.08 4.93 8.76
CA LEU A 41 -3.91 5.68 8.27
C LEU A 41 -3.29 6.54 9.38
N SER A 42 -4.11 7.18 10.22
CA SER A 42 -3.59 7.97 11.34
C SER A 42 -2.84 7.11 12.36
N ARG A 43 -3.33 5.89 12.64
CA ARG A 43 -2.71 4.95 13.59
C ARG A 43 -1.43 4.34 13.02
N LEU A 44 -1.45 3.92 11.76
CA LEU A 44 -0.30 3.30 11.08
C LEU A 44 0.94 4.21 11.03
N LYS A 45 0.76 5.53 11.09
CA LYS A 45 1.90 6.47 11.09
C LYS A 45 2.75 6.39 12.35
N SER A 46 2.16 6.06 13.49
CA SER A 46 2.85 5.95 14.78
C SER A 46 3.16 4.51 15.20
N GLU A 47 2.52 3.53 14.56
CA GLU A 47 2.67 2.12 14.92
C GLU A 47 3.97 1.52 14.36
N GLN A 48 4.56 0.59 15.12
CA GLN A 48 5.78 -0.13 14.73
C GLN A 48 5.66 -1.64 14.91
N ASP A 49 4.76 -2.11 15.78
CA ASP A 49 4.55 -3.53 16.00
C ASP A 49 3.90 -4.18 14.76
N PRO A 50 4.51 -5.22 14.15
CA PRO A 50 3.97 -5.84 12.94
C PRO A 50 2.58 -6.43 13.14
N ASP A 51 2.32 -7.04 14.29
CA ASP A 51 1.02 -7.67 14.58
C ASP A 51 -0.07 -6.60 14.73
N CYS A 52 0.21 -5.52 15.45
CA CYS A 52 -0.69 -4.36 15.54
C CYS A 52 -0.97 -3.74 14.15
N ILE A 53 0.04 -3.64 13.28
CA ILE A 53 -0.14 -3.13 11.90
C ILE A 53 -1.13 -4.01 11.12
N LEU A 54 -0.98 -5.35 11.18
CA LEU A 54 -1.88 -6.28 10.52
C LEU A 54 -3.31 -6.16 11.07
N GLU A 55 -3.47 -6.09 12.39
CA GLU A 55 -4.77 -5.92 13.05
C GLU A 55 -5.45 -4.61 12.65
N ILE A 56 -4.71 -3.50 12.54
CA ILE A 56 -5.25 -2.23 12.06
C ILE A 56 -5.75 -2.37 10.61
N CYS A 57 -4.97 -3.01 9.73
CA CYS A 57 -5.35 -3.24 8.35
C CYS A 57 -6.63 -4.10 8.23
N ARG A 58 -6.72 -5.17 9.02
CA ARG A 58 -7.87 -6.08 9.10
C ARG A 58 -9.11 -5.38 9.63
N ALA A 59 -9.01 -4.71 10.78
CA ALA A 59 -10.11 -4.00 11.42
C ALA A 59 -10.71 -2.90 10.54
N ALA A 60 -9.87 -2.19 9.77
CA ALA A 60 -10.31 -1.15 8.86
C ALA A 60 -10.80 -1.67 7.51
N ARG A 61 -10.61 -2.96 7.21
CA ARG A 61 -10.89 -3.60 5.91
C ARG A 61 -10.29 -2.78 4.77
N LEU A 62 -8.99 -2.46 4.87
CA LEU A 62 -8.32 -1.64 3.87
C LEU A 62 -8.48 -2.23 2.46
N THR A 63 -8.60 -1.35 1.48
CA THR A 63 -8.80 -1.72 0.08
C THR A 63 -7.99 -0.82 -0.86
N PRO A 64 -7.34 -1.38 -1.88
CA PRO A 64 -6.68 -0.62 -2.93
C PRO A 64 -7.67 0.19 -3.80
N SER A 65 -8.97 -0.09 -3.74
CA SER A 65 -9.98 0.59 -4.57
C SER A 65 -10.19 2.05 -4.15
N SER A 66 -9.86 2.40 -2.91
CA SER A 66 -9.98 3.78 -2.40
C SER A 66 -8.61 4.46 -2.37
N HIS A 67 -8.56 5.76 -2.67
CA HIS A 67 -7.31 6.53 -2.60
C HIS A 67 -6.66 6.48 -1.21
N ILE A 68 -7.46 6.64 -0.15
CA ILE A 68 -6.96 6.57 1.23
C ILE A 68 -6.48 5.16 1.57
N GLY A 69 -7.19 4.12 1.12
CA GLY A 69 -6.79 2.74 1.35
C GLY A 69 -5.46 2.40 0.68
N ARG A 70 -5.19 2.89 -0.53
CA ARG A 70 -3.88 2.76 -1.18
C ARG A 70 -2.76 3.40 -0.36
N ILE A 71 -2.98 4.63 0.12
CA ILE A 71 -2.00 5.32 0.97
C ILE A 71 -1.79 4.56 2.28
N ALA A 72 -2.87 4.10 2.93
CA ALA A 72 -2.78 3.34 4.18
C ALA A 72 -2.00 2.04 4.01
N LEU A 73 -2.25 1.29 2.93
CA LEU A 73 -1.48 0.09 2.61
C LEU A 73 -0.02 0.41 2.34
N SER A 74 0.28 1.45 1.56
CA SER A 74 1.66 1.87 1.32
C SER A 74 2.37 2.25 2.63
N VAL A 75 1.71 2.97 3.55
CA VAL A 75 2.29 3.27 4.87
C VAL A 75 2.53 2.01 5.69
N ALA A 76 1.56 1.07 5.73
CA ALA A 76 1.73 -0.20 6.42
C ALA A 76 2.93 -1.00 5.89
N ILE A 77 3.07 -1.09 4.57
CA ILE A 77 4.19 -1.77 3.92
C ILE A 77 5.53 -1.08 4.22
N SER A 78 5.60 0.25 4.19
CA SER A 78 6.81 0.97 4.61
C SER A 78 7.21 0.62 6.04
N LYS A 79 6.26 0.59 6.97
CA LYS A 79 6.52 0.27 8.38
C LYS A 79 7.01 -1.16 8.58
N LEU A 80 6.36 -2.12 7.94
CA LEU A 80 6.81 -3.52 7.98
C LEU A 80 8.18 -3.69 7.34
N CYS A 81 8.47 -2.96 6.25
CA CYS A 81 9.77 -2.98 5.59
C CYS A 81 10.86 -2.33 6.45
N GLU A 82 10.57 -1.21 7.13
CA GLU A 82 11.49 -0.56 8.08
C GLU A 82 11.89 -1.52 9.22
N GLY A 83 10.94 -2.35 9.68
CA GLY A 83 11.16 -3.39 10.69
C GLY A 83 11.70 -4.73 10.15
N ASN A 84 11.98 -4.86 8.85
CA ASN A 84 12.36 -6.11 8.17
C ASN A 84 11.35 -7.27 8.38
N HIS A 85 10.07 -6.96 8.57
CA HIS A 85 8.99 -7.93 8.75
C HIS A 85 8.42 -8.42 7.41
N PHE A 86 9.27 -9.00 6.56
CA PHE A 86 8.91 -9.43 5.21
C PHE A 86 7.81 -10.50 5.19
N GLN A 87 7.79 -11.40 6.17
CA GLN A 87 6.75 -12.41 6.30
C GLN A 87 5.37 -11.78 6.52
N SER A 88 5.28 -10.75 7.37
CA SER A 88 4.04 -10.02 7.63
C SER A 88 3.53 -9.28 6.38
N ILE A 89 4.44 -8.82 5.52
CA ILE A 89 4.09 -8.22 4.22
C ILE A 89 3.44 -9.25 3.30
N ASP A 90 4.07 -10.41 3.11
CA ASP A 90 3.51 -11.52 2.32
C ASP A 90 2.13 -11.93 2.89
N THR A 91 2.01 -12.10 4.21
CA THR A 91 0.73 -12.44 4.87
C THR A 91 -0.36 -11.40 4.60
N LEU A 92 -0.06 -10.11 4.76
CA LEU A 92 -1.03 -9.04 4.50
C LEU A 92 -1.52 -9.07 3.05
N LEU A 93 -0.61 -9.20 2.08
CA LEU A 93 -0.96 -9.20 0.66
C LEU A 93 -1.69 -10.47 0.23
N GLN A 94 -1.37 -11.62 0.82
CA GLN A 94 -2.11 -12.87 0.63
C GLN A 94 -3.52 -12.81 1.21
N GLU A 95 -3.69 -12.23 2.41
CA GLU A 95 -5.01 -11.97 3.00
C GLU A 95 -5.86 -11.02 2.15
N LEU A 96 -5.24 -10.01 1.53
CA LEU A 96 -5.95 -9.14 0.59
C LEU A 96 -6.29 -9.86 -0.72
N ARG A 97 -5.46 -10.79 -1.17
CA ARG A 97 -5.69 -11.59 -2.39
C ARG A 97 -6.82 -12.60 -2.23
N SER A 98 -6.96 -13.20 -1.04
CA SER A 98 -8.02 -14.17 -0.76
C SER A 98 -9.43 -13.55 -0.76
N ARG A 99 -9.52 -12.22 -0.72
CA ARG A 99 -10.77 -11.47 -0.75
C ARG A 99 -11.34 -11.38 -2.17
N PRO A 100 -12.54 -11.92 -2.43
CA PRO A 100 -13.12 -11.92 -3.78
C PRO A 100 -13.43 -10.52 -4.30
N ASP A 101 -13.69 -9.55 -3.40
CA ASP A 101 -13.95 -8.15 -3.80
C ASP A 101 -12.72 -7.45 -4.39
N LEU A 102 -11.52 -7.99 -4.18
CA LEU A 102 -10.26 -7.41 -4.61
C LEU A 102 -9.62 -8.14 -5.79
N GLN A 103 -10.22 -9.22 -6.30
CA GLN A 103 -9.65 -10.01 -7.40
C GLN A 103 -9.81 -9.31 -8.77
N ASN A 104 -9.05 -8.24 -8.98
CA ASN A 104 -9.06 -7.46 -10.21
C ASN A 104 -7.66 -6.95 -10.59
N ASN A 105 -7.52 -6.50 -11.85
CA ASN A 105 -6.26 -5.97 -12.39
C ASN A 105 -5.69 -4.81 -11.56
N CYS A 106 -6.54 -4.01 -10.91
CA CYS A 106 -6.12 -2.85 -10.11
C CYS A 106 -5.42 -3.31 -8.83
N PHE A 107 -6.01 -4.26 -8.10
CA PHE A 107 -5.37 -4.88 -6.93
C PHE A 107 -4.07 -5.55 -7.33
N ALA A 108 -4.08 -6.33 -8.42
CA ALA A 108 -2.90 -7.07 -8.83
C ALA A 108 -1.73 -6.12 -9.16
N SER A 109 -1.99 -5.05 -9.93
CA SER A 109 -1.00 -4.00 -10.19
C SER A 109 -0.51 -3.32 -8.92
N HIS A 110 -1.41 -3.01 -7.98
CA HIS A 110 -1.05 -2.36 -6.72
C HIS A 110 -0.21 -3.27 -5.82
N SER A 111 -0.52 -4.57 -5.74
CA SER A 111 0.25 -5.55 -4.97
C SER A 111 1.68 -5.67 -5.47
N LEU A 112 1.90 -5.67 -6.79
CA LEU A 112 3.26 -5.67 -7.37
C LEU A 112 4.06 -4.45 -6.93
N ILE A 113 3.45 -3.26 -6.97
CA ILE A 113 4.08 -2.02 -6.51
C ILE A 113 4.41 -2.08 -5.01
N LEU A 114 3.52 -2.65 -4.18
CA LEU A 114 3.76 -2.80 -2.75
C LEU A 114 4.94 -3.75 -2.46
N TYR A 115 5.08 -4.86 -3.18
CA TYR A 115 6.27 -5.71 -3.09
C TYR A 115 7.55 -4.96 -3.50
N GLY A 116 7.49 -4.16 -4.58
CA GLY A 116 8.61 -3.30 -4.98
C GLY A 116 9.00 -2.29 -3.90
N GLN A 117 8.01 -1.66 -3.27
CA GLN A 117 8.21 -0.73 -2.15
C GLN A 117 8.89 -1.40 -0.95
N ALA A 118 8.57 -2.68 -0.69
CA ALA A 118 9.22 -3.49 0.33
C ALA A 118 10.61 -4.03 -0.07
N LYS A 119 11.15 -3.65 -1.24
CA LYS A 119 12.36 -4.23 -1.84
C LYS A 119 12.29 -5.75 -2.04
N MET A 120 11.09 -6.29 -2.21
CA MET A 120 10.82 -7.71 -2.43
C MET A 120 10.55 -7.99 -3.92
N LEU A 121 11.43 -7.53 -4.82
CA LEU A 121 11.19 -7.62 -6.26
C LEU A 121 11.07 -9.07 -6.75
N ASN A 122 11.88 -10.00 -6.23
CA ASN A 122 11.78 -11.42 -6.56
C ASN A 122 10.39 -11.98 -6.27
N ARG A 123 9.80 -11.60 -5.13
CA ARG A 123 8.41 -11.97 -4.79
C ARG A 123 7.41 -11.31 -5.71
N ALA A 124 7.63 -10.05 -6.12
CA ALA A 124 6.78 -9.39 -7.09
C ALA A 124 6.76 -10.13 -8.44
N VAL A 125 7.91 -10.63 -8.91
CA VAL A 125 8.00 -11.43 -10.15
C VAL A 125 7.23 -12.74 -10.00
N THR A 126 7.44 -13.49 -8.91
CA THR A 126 6.69 -14.73 -8.67
C THR A 126 5.18 -14.49 -8.62
N VAL A 127 4.75 -13.46 -7.90
CA VAL A 127 3.31 -13.11 -7.77
C VAL A 127 2.74 -12.63 -9.11
N PHE A 128 3.54 -11.95 -9.94
CA PHE A 128 3.13 -11.59 -11.29
C PHE A 128 2.83 -12.83 -12.13
N ASP A 129 3.71 -13.84 -12.10
CA ASP A 129 3.51 -15.10 -12.84
C ASP A 129 2.30 -15.86 -12.33
N GLU A 130 2.11 -15.93 -11.00
CA GLU A 130 0.91 -16.53 -10.39
C GLU A 130 -0.36 -15.82 -10.87
N PHE A 131 -0.42 -14.49 -10.80
CA PHE A 131 -1.55 -13.71 -11.28
C PHE A 131 -1.76 -13.85 -12.80
N TYR A 132 -0.69 -14.01 -13.57
CA TYR A 132 -0.76 -14.21 -15.01
C TYR A 132 -1.40 -15.57 -15.34
N ASN A 133 -0.95 -16.64 -14.67
CA ASN A 133 -1.47 -18.00 -14.83
C ASN A 133 -2.93 -18.13 -14.40
N GLU A 134 -3.33 -17.43 -13.34
CA GLU A 134 -4.73 -17.35 -12.88
C GLU A 134 -5.60 -16.44 -13.77
N GLY A 135 -4.99 -15.71 -14.71
CA GLY A 135 -5.69 -14.80 -15.61
C GLY A 135 -6.02 -13.42 -15.04
N PHE A 136 -5.60 -13.12 -13.81
CA PHE A 136 -5.81 -11.82 -13.14
C PHE A 136 -4.94 -10.68 -13.68
N CYS A 137 -3.81 -11.00 -14.33
CA CYS A 137 -2.78 -10.02 -14.75
C CYS A 137 -2.44 -10.04 -16.26
N ARG A 138 -3.35 -10.46 -17.14
CA ARG A 138 -3.11 -10.43 -18.60
C ARG A 138 -3.30 -9.03 -19.20
N SER A 139 -2.57 -8.04 -18.69
CA SER A 139 -2.61 -6.67 -19.20
C SER A 139 -1.23 -6.02 -19.25
N THR A 140 -1.06 -5.06 -20.14
CA THR A 140 0.13 -4.20 -20.16
C THR A 140 0.25 -3.37 -18.87
N LYS A 141 -0.85 -3.14 -18.15
CA LYS A 141 -0.87 -2.40 -16.88
C LYS A 141 -0.13 -3.14 -15.75
N SER A 142 -0.34 -4.45 -15.61
CA SER A 142 0.35 -5.26 -14.60
C SER A 142 1.84 -5.40 -14.91
N LEU A 143 2.21 -5.53 -16.19
CA LEU A 143 3.63 -5.50 -16.60
C LEU A 143 4.27 -4.15 -16.27
N ASN A 144 3.62 -3.04 -16.62
CA ASN A 144 4.12 -1.71 -16.29
C ASN A 144 4.22 -1.52 -14.77
N ALA A 145 3.29 -2.07 -13.99
CA ALA A 145 3.36 -2.05 -12.53
C ALA A 145 4.55 -2.85 -11.98
N LEU A 146 4.89 -4.00 -12.59
CA LEU A 146 6.09 -4.77 -12.24
C LEU A 146 7.38 -4.00 -12.55
N LEU A 147 7.45 -3.34 -13.70
CA LEU A 147 8.60 -2.48 -14.05
C LEU A 147 8.73 -1.32 -13.05
N VAL A 148 7.62 -0.67 -12.70
CA VAL A 148 7.60 0.38 -11.66
C VAL A 148 8.04 -0.17 -10.31
N ALA A 149 7.59 -1.36 -9.92
CA ALA A 149 8.01 -2.02 -8.69
C ALA A 149 9.54 -2.21 -8.64
N GLY A 150 10.15 -2.64 -9.76
CA GLY A 150 11.60 -2.77 -9.86
C GLY A 150 12.35 -1.44 -9.81
N LEU A 151 11.80 -0.38 -10.43
CA LEU A 151 12.35 0.98 -10.31
C LEU A 151 12.30 1.50 -8.86
N ILE A 152 11.21 1.25 -8.13
CA ILE A 152 11.07 1.60 -6.72
C ILE A 152 12.05 0.80 -5.85
N ALA A 153 12.22 -0.49 -6.13
CA ALA A 153 13.18 -1.37 -5.45
C ALA A 153 14.64 -1.01 -5.77
N LYS A 154 14.89 -0.16 -6.79
CA LYS A 154 16.21 0.22 -7.32
C LYS A 154 17.00 -0.94 -7.92
N ASP A 155 16.32 -1.98 -8.39
CA ASP A 155 16.94 -3.11 -9.07
C ASP A 155 16.88 -2.90 -10.59
N HIS A 156 17.79 -2.07 -11.10
CA HIS A 156 17.83 -1.73 -12.52
C HIS A 156 18.24 -2.90 -13.42
N VAL A 157 18.97 -3.88 -12.86
CA VAL A 157 19.40 -5.08 -13.59
C VAL A 157 18.18 -5.94 -13.88
N GLU A 158 17.37 -6.20 -12.87
CA GLU A 158 16.17 -7.01 -13.01
C GLU A 158 15.09 -6.32 -13.85
N VAL A 159 14.92 -4.99 -13.72
CA VAL A 159 14.03 -4.22 -14.61
C VAL A 159 14.44 -4.37 -16.08
N LYS A 160 15.74 -4.29 -16.38
CA LYS A 160 16.25 -4.48 -17.74
C LYS A 160 15.96 -5.91 -18.23
N ARG A 161 16.18 -6.91 -17.38
CA ARG A 161 15.88 -8.32 -17.70
C ARG A 161 14.40 -8.51 -18.06
N ILE A 162 13.50 -8.07 -17.18
CA ILE A 162 12.04 -8.15 -17.38
C ILE A 162 11.64 -7.43 -18.67
N PHE A 163 12.13 -6.20 -18.89
CA PHE A 163 11.78 -5.43 -20.08
C PHE A 163 12.24 -6.09 -21.39
N MET A 164 13.38 -6.78 -21.39
CA MET A 164 13.93 -7.40 -22.60
C MET A 164 13.35 -8.80 -22.87
N GLU A 165 13.10 -9.59 -21.82
CA GLU A 165 12.63 -10.98 -21.94
C GLU A 165 11.11 -11.07 -22.10
N PHE A 166 10.35 -10.20 -21.43
CA PHE A 166 8.90 -10.29 -21.42
C PHE A 166 8.23 -10.04 -22.79
N PRO A 167 8.68 -9.09 -23.63
CA PRO A 167 8.17 -8.96 -24.99
C PRO A 167 8.36 -10.23 -25.82
N GLN A 168 9.39 -11.03 -25.55
CA GLN A 168 9.73 -12.22 -26.34
C GLN A 168 8.84 -13.42 -26.00
N SER A 169 8.38 -13.52 -24.75
CA SER A 169 7.40 -14.53 -24.33
C SER A 169 5.97 -14.16 -24.72
N LEU A 170 5.63 -12.87 -24.78
CA LEU A 170 4.31 -12.37 -25.18
C LEU A 170 4.00 -12.52 -26.67
N VAL A 171 4.98 -12.41 -27.57
CA VAL A 171 4.77 -12.55 -29.03
C VAL A 171 4.20 -13.92 -29.41
N LYS A 172 4.34 -14.94 -28.56
CA LYS A 172 3.73 -16.26 -28.78
C LYS A 172 2.30 -16.40 -28.23
N VAL A 173 1.81 -15.44 -27.44
CA VAL A 173 0.55 -15.58 -26.67
C VAL A 173 -0.41 -14.41 -26.89
N PHE A 174 0.07 -13.24 -27.31
CA PHE A 174 -0.76 -12.07 -27.62
C PHE A 174 -0.80 -11.86 -29.13
N HIS A 175 -1.94 -12.19 -29.76
CA HIS A 175 -2.33 -11.55 -31.00
C HIS A 175 -2.74 -10.11 -30.65
N PHE A 176 -1.92 -9.14 -31.09
CA PHE A 176 -2.35 -7.73 -31.15
C PHE A 176 -3.36 -7.54 -32.28
#